data_AF-A0A2E9BN60-F1
#
_entry.id   AF-A0A2E9BN60-F1
#
_cell.length_a   1.000
_cell.length_b   1.000
_cell.length_c   1.000
_cell.angle_alpha   90.00
_cell.angle_beta   90.00
_cell.angle_gamma   90.00
#
_symmetry.space_group_name_H-M   'P 1'
#
loop_
_entity.id
_entity.type
_entity.pdbx_description
1 polymer ?
#
loop_
_entity_poly.entity_id
_entity_poly.type
_entity_poly.pdbx_seq_one_letter_code
_entity_poly.pdbx_strand_id
1 'polypeptide(L)'
;MKANASTPAKDHQHLVLDQKGLDAAAKSLDDGAVTPAYGPWRDDIVKLLNDALATELVCVLRYKRHYFTANGVESPAIADEFLVHANEESAHADRIAERIVQLGGEPDFAPEHLRERSHAGYDESTDLQAMVRANLVAERIAVESYRQMINLIGDKDPTTRRMLEDILSDEEEHADELKDWLGH
;
A
#
# COMPACT_ATOMS: atom_id res chain seq x y z
N MET A 1 31.73 17.79 53.69
CA MET A 1 30.91 16.56 53.77
C MET A 1 29.78 16.67 52.74
N LYS A 2 29.58 15.58 52.00
CA LYS A 2 28.44 15.09 51.15
C LYS A 2 27.21 16.02 51.04
N ALA A 3 26.56 16.15 49.88
CA ALA A 3 25.90 15.02 49.21
C ALA A 3 25.74 15.19 47.69
N ASN A 4 26.03 14.11 46.98
CA ASN A 4 25.74 13.91 45.57
C ASN A 4 24.31 13.36 45.47
N ALA A 5 23.39 14.11 44.86
CA ALA A 5 22.02 13.66 44.65
C ALA A 5 21.98 12.68 43.47
N SER A 6 21.79 11.40 43.76
CA SER A 6 21.57 10.37 42.74
C SER A 6 20.16 10.52 42.16
N THR A 7 20.07 10.81 40.86
CA THR A 7 18.85 10.70 40.08
C THR A 7 18.30 9.27 40.18
N PRO A 8 16.99 9.05 40.42
CA PRO A 8 16.45 7.69 40.46
C PRO A 8 16.52 7.09 39.06
N ALA A 9 17.11 5.90 38.95
CA ALA A 9 17.09 5.10 37.74
C ALA A 9 15.63 4.82 37.36
N LYS A 10 15.27 5.06 36.09
CA LYS A 10 13.95 4.69 35.57
C LYS A 10 13.78 3.18 35.74
N ASP A 11 12.71 2.81 36.42
CA ASP A 11 12.33 1.41 36.64
C ASP A 11 12.20 0.73 35.27
N HIS A 12 13.00 -0.31 35.02
CA HIS A 12 12.92 -1.07 33.78
C HIS A 12 11.62 -1.86 33.80
N GLN A 13 10.59 -1.38 33.10
CA GLN A 13 9.36 -2.14 32.90
C GLN A 13 9.70 -3.47 32.23
N HIS A 14 9.40 -4.57 32.91
CA HIS A 14 9.55 -5.91 32.36
C HIS A 14 8.59 -6.11 31.19
N LEU A 15 9.07 -6.76 30.12
CA LEU A 15 8.24 -7.15 28.99
C LEU A 15 7.30 -8.28 29.44
N VAL A 16 6.04 -7.94 29.71
CA VAL A 16 4.99 -8.88 30.11
C VAL A 16 3.80 -8.77 29.15
N LEU A 17 3.15 -9.90 28.88
CA LEU A 17 1.96 -9.93 28.02
C LEU A 17 0.76 -9.30 28.74
N ASP A 18 -0.13 -8.67 27.98
CA ASP A 18 -1.41 -8.22 28.49
C ASP A 18 -2.38 -9.40 28.62
N GLN A 19 -2.46 -9.96 29.83
CA GLN A 19 -3.36 -11.08 30.12
C GLN A 19 -4.83 -10.74 29.85
N LYS A 20 -5.26 -9.48 30.05
CA LYS A 20 -6.65 -9.10 29.77
C LYS A 20 -6.95 -9.15 28.27
N GLY A 21 -6.01 -8.72 27.44
CA GLY A 21 -6.10 -8.84 25.99
C GLY A 21 -6.23 -10.30 25.54
N LEU A 22 -5.44 -11.21 26.13
CA LEU A 22 -5.53 -12.65 25.85
C LEU A 22 -6.90 -13.23 26.24
N ASP A 23 -7.40 -12.88 27.43
CA ASP A 23 -8.71 -13.34 27.92
C ASP A 23 -9.87 -12.80 27.08
N ALA A 24 -9.74 -11.58 26.54
CA ALA A 24 -10.71 -10.99 25.62
C ALA A 24 -10.71 -11.72 24.28
N ALA A 25 -9.53 -11.96 23.69
CA ALA A 25 -9.39 -12.70 22.44
C ALA A 25 -9.97 -14.12 22.52
N ALA A 26 -9.86 -14.78 23.69
CA ALA A 26 -10.44 -16.12 23.90
C ALA A 26 -11.98 -16.16 23.91
N LYS A 27 -12.66 -15.01 24.06
CA LYS A 27 -14.12 -14.92 24.20
C LYS A 27 -14.81 -14.35 22.96
N SER A 28 -14.11 -13.57 22.15
CA SER A 28 -14.63 -12.90 20.95
C SER A 28 -14.65 -13.82 19.71
N LEU A 29 -15.31 -14.98 19.79
CA LEU A 29 -15.35 -15.95 18.68
C LEU A 29 -16.21 -15.47 17.49
N ASP A 30 -17.19 -14.60 17.73
CA ASP A 30 -18.10 -14.10 16.68
C ASP A 30 -17.38 -13.22 15.65
N ASP A 31 -16.22 -12.63 16.01
CA ASP A 31 -15.37 -11.82 15.13
C ASP A 31 -14.33 -12.66 14.36
N GLY A 32 -14.40 -13.99 14.46
CA GLY A 32 -13.52 -14.92 13.76
C GLY A 32 -12.05 -14.77 14.16
N ALA A 33 -11.18 -14.54 13.17
CA ALA A 33 -9.73 -14.37 13.39
C ALA A 33 -9.34 -12.95 13.85
N VAL A 34 -10.28 -12.00 13.84
CA VAL A 34 -10.04 -10.61 14.24
C VAL A 34 -10.15 -10.52 15.76
N THR A 35 -9.07 -10.05 16.42
CA THR A 35 -9.06 -9.90 17.88
C THR A 35 -9.36 -8.45 18.29
N PRO A 36 -9.81 -8.20 19.53
CA PRO A 36 -10.04 -6.84 20.03
C PRO A 36 -8.81 -5.91 19.97
N ALA A 37 -7.60 -6.46 19.79
CA ALA A 37 -6.34 -5.70 19.75
C ALA A 37 -6.24 -4.73 18.56
N TYR A 38 -6.96 -4.96 17.45
CA TYR A 38 -7.03 -4.01 16.35
C TYR A 38 -7.67 -2.66 16.76
N GLY A 39 -8.44 -2.65 17.86
CA GLY A 39 -9.00 -1.46 18.44
C GLY A 39 -9.96 -0.72 17.50
N PRO A 40 -10.15 0.60 17.68
CA PRO A 40 -11.11 1.38 16.89
C PRO A 40 -10.64 1.66 15.46
N TRP A 41 -9.40 1.29 15.11
CA TRP A 41 -8.75 1.69 13.86
C TRP A 41 -9.01 0.73 12.70
N ARG A 42 -9.54 -0.46 13.00
CA ARG A 42 -9.74 -1.52 12.02
C ARG A 42 -10.54 -1.04 10.80
N ASP A 43 -11.65 -0.34 11.02
CA ASP A 43 -12.51 0.13 9.93
C ASP A 43 -11.84 1.25 9.11
N ASP A 44 -11.09 2.14 9.77
CA ASP A 44 -10.30 3.18 9.08
C ASP A 44 -9.19 2.54 8.22
N ILE A 45 -8.54 1.48 8.70
CA ILE A 45 -7.53 0.73 7.95
C ILE A 45 -8.16 0.05 6.74
N VAL A 46 -9.30 -0.63 6.91
CA VAL A 46 -10.04 -1.25 5.80
C VAL A 46 -10.42 -0.22 4.74
N LYS A 47 -10.81 0.99 5.15
CA LYS A 47 -11.11 2.07 4.21
C LYS A 47 -9.86 2.50 3.42
N LEU A 48 -8.75 2.78 4.11
CA LEU A 48 -7.49 3.15 3.47
C LEU A 48 -7.00 2.08 2.49
N LEU A 49 -7.13 0.80 2.87
CA LEU A 49 -6.79 -0.32 2.00
C LEU A 49 -7.70 -0.42 0.78
N ASN A 50 -9.00 -0.11 0.92
CA ASN A 50 -9.89 -0.07 -0.24
C ASN A 50 -9.50 1.07 -1.20
N ASP A 51 -9.15 2.25 -0.70
CA ASP A 51 -8.69 3.37 -1.54
C ASP A 51 -7.35 3.02 -2.26
N ALA A 52 -6.44 2.32 -1.58
CA ALA A 52 -5.23 1.76 -2.20
C ALA A 52 -5.56 0.68 -3.25
N LEU A 53 -6.46 -0.26 -2.96
CA LEU A 53 -6.92 -1.26 -3.92
C LEU A 53 -7.47 -0.62 -5.20
N ALA A 54 -8.27 0.44 -5.07
CA ALA A 54 -8.76 1.17 -6.23
C ALA A 54 -7.63 1.81 -7.05
N THR A 55 -6.58 2.28 -6.37
CA THR A 55 -5.38 2.83 -6.99
C THR A 55 -4.67 1.77 -7.81
N GLU A 56 -4.40 0.60 -7.23
CA GLU A 56 -3.75 -0.52 -7.93
C GLU A 56 -4.55 -0.99 -9.14
N LEU A 57 -5.87 -1.13 -9.00
CA LEU A 57 -6.73 -1.51 -10.13
C LEU A 57 -6.69 -0.48 -11.27
N VAL A 58 -6.64 0.81 -10.95
CA VAL A 58 -6.46 1.87 -11.97
C VAL A 58 -5.06 1.81 -12.59
N CYS A 59 -4.02 1.52 -11.82
CA CYS A 59 -2.65 1.31 -12.31
C CYS A 59 -2.58 0.12 -13.28
N VAL A 60 -3.15 -1.04 -12.94
CA VAL A 60 -3.26 -2.21 -13.84
C VAL A 60 -3.90 -1.81 -15.18
N LEU A 61 -5.02 -1.10 -15.12
CA LEU A 61 -5.74 -0.68 -16.34
C LEU A 61 -4.91 0.29 -17.18
N ARG A 62 -4.24 1.26 -16.53
CA ARG A 62 -3.38 2.26 -17.18
C ARG A 62 -2.19 1.59 -17.86
N TYR A 63 -1.46 0.74 -17.15
CA TYR A 63 -0.32 0.02 -17.69
C TYR A 63 -0.70 -0.92 -18.84
N LYS A 64 -1.78 -1.71 -18.70
CA LYS A 64 -2.24 -2.57 -19.80
C LYS A 64 -2.59 -1.77 -21.04
N ARG A 65 -3.27 -0.63 -20.88
CA ARG A 65 -3.57 0.25 -22.01
C ARG A 65 -2.27 0.72 -22.67
N HIS A 66 -1.32 1.23 -21.89
CA HIS A 66 -0.04 1.71 -22.42
C HIS A 66 0.75 0.60 -23.11
N TYR A 67 0.82 -0.60 -22.54
CA TYR A 67 1.41 -1.78 -23.19
C TYR A 67 0.80 -2.04 -24.57
N PHE A 68 -0.53 -2.13 -24.68
CA PHE A 68 -1.19 -2.45 -25.96
C PHE A 68 -1.11 -1.32 -26.99
N THR A 69 -0.84 -0.09 -26.58
CA THR A 69 -0.85 1.09 -27.45
C THR A 69 0.52 1.71 -27.69
N ALA A 70 1.56 1.22 -27.00
CA ALA A 70 2.95 1.56 -27.26
C ALA A 70 3.36 1.05 -28.66
N ASN A 71 3.53 1.99 -29.59
CA ASN A 71 3.92 1.71 -30.97
C ASN A 71 5.24 2.45 -31.28
N GLY A 72 6.24 1.78 -31.89
CA GLY A 72 7.49 2.43 -32.32
C GLY A 72 8.71 1.51 -32.40
N VAL A 73 9.81 1.96 -33.01
CA VAL A 73 11.03 1.17 -33.21
C VAL A 73 11.90 1.08 -31.94
N GLU A 74 11.74 2.03 -31.01
CA GLU A 74 12.34 2.00 -29.65
C GLU A 74 11.40 1.37 -28.59
N SER A 75 10.26 0.85 -29.03
CA SER A 75 9.09 0.53 -28.19
C SER A 75 9.02 -0.85 -27.53
N PRO A 76 9.71 -1.93 -27.99
CA PRO A 76 9.46 -3.26 -27.42
C PRO A 76 9.79 -3.35 -25.93
N ALA A 77 10.96 -2.85 -25.52
CA ALA A 77 11.41 -2.95 -24.12
C ALA A 77 10.50 -2.16 -23.16
N ILE A 78 10.14 -0.91 -23.51
CA ILE A 78 9.25 -0.08 -22.67
C ILE A 78 7.84 -0.68 -22.61
N ALA A 79 7.34 -1.22 -23.72
CA ALA A 79 6.04 -1.89 -23.73
C ALA A 79 6.08 -3.14 -22.84
N ASP A 80 7.10 -4.00 -23.00
CA ASP A 80 7.24 -5.22 -22.20
C ASP A 80 7.31 -4.88 -20.70
N GLU A 81 8.01 -3.82 -20.33
CA GLU A 81 8.07 -3.36 -18.93
C GLU A 81 6.73 -2.82 -18.43
N PHE A 82 5.96 -2.09 -19.25
CA PHE A 82 4.58 -1.75 -18.88
C PHE A 82 3.73 -2.98 -18.59
N LEU A 83 3.97 -4.11 -19.27
CA LEU A 83 3.28 -5.36 -18.95
C LEU A 83 3.80 -5.99 -17.65
N VAL A 84 5.09 -5.88 -17.36
CA VAL A 84 5.68 -6.31 -16.09
C VAL A 84 5.03 -5.57 -14.93
N HIS A 85 5.07 -4.23 -14.94
CA HIS A 85 4.43 -3.40 -13.92
C HIS A 85 2.93 -3.72 -13.82
N ALA A 86 2.20 -3.86 -14.94
CA ALA A 86 0.78 -4.23 -14.89
C ALA A 86 0.48 -5.53 -14.12
N ASN A 87 1.41 -6.49 -14.11
CA ASN A 87 1.27 -7.73 -13.36
C ASN A 87 1.66 -7.56 -11.90
N GLU A 88 2.65 -6.72 -11.59
CA GLU A 88 3.05 -6.36 -10.23
C GLU A 88 1.94 -5.58 -9.52
N GLU A 89 1.34 -4.57 -10.17
CA GLU A 89 0.16 -3.87 -9.63
C GLU A 89 -1.02 -4.81 -9.38
N SER A 90 -1.17 -5.83 -10.23
CA SER A 90 -2.19 -6.86 -10.01
C SER A 90 -1.88 -7.69 -8.78
N ALA A 91 -0.61 -8.00 -8.52
CA ALA A 91 -0.19 -8.70 -7.31
C ALA A 91 -0.32 -7.81 -6.06
N HIS A 92 -0.08 -6.51 -6.16
CA HIS A 92 -0.34 -5.53 -5.11
C HIS A 92 -1.82 -5.51 -4.74
N ALA A 93 -2.70 -5.39 -5.76
CA ALA A 93 -4.14 -5.44 -5.59
C ALA A 93 -4.61 -6.72 -4.87
N ASP A 94 -4.09 -7.88 -5.27
CA ASP A 94 -4.43 -9.17 -4.66
C ASP A 94 -4.03 -9.23 -3.17
N ARG A 95 -2.81 -8.76 -2.84
CA ARG A 95 -2.32 -8.69 -1.45
C ARG A 95 -3.20 -7.78 -0.59
N ILE A 96 -3.56 -6.61 -1.12
CA ILE A 96 -4.41 -5.64 -0.42
C ILE A 96 -5.82 -6.21 -0.22
N ALA A 97 -6.41 -6.83 -1.24
CA ALA A 97 -7.73 -7.45 -1.16
C ALA A 97 -7.75 -8.59 -0.11
N GLU A 98 -6.73 -9.45 -0.12
CA GLU A 98 -6.57 -10.49 0.89
C GLU A 98 -6.50 -9.87 2.30
N ARG A 99 -5.72 -8.79 2.46
CA ARG A 99 -5.60 -8.12 3.76
C ARG A 99 -6.91 -7.52 4.25
N ILE A 100 -7.72 -6.94 3.36
CA ILE A 100 -9.06 -6.43 3.68
C ILE A 100 -9.94 -7.56 4.23
N VAL A 101 -9.94 -8.73 3.58
CA VAL A 101 -10.70 -9.91 4.03
C VAL A 101 -10.19 -10.44 5.37
N GLN A 102 -8.87 -10.48 5.58
CA GLN A 102 -8.28 -10.88 6.87
C GLN A 102 -8.68 -9.95 8.01
N LEU A 103 -8.90 -8.67 7.71
CA LEU A 103 -9.44 -7.70 8.66
C LEU A 103 -10.97 -7.84 8.81
N GLY A 104 -11.64 -8.71 8.04
CA GLY A 104 -13.09 -8.92 8.03
C GLY A 104 -13.88 -7.89 7.22
N GLY A 105 -13.19 -7.08 6.41
CA GLY A 105 -13.82 -6.15 5.48
C GLY A 105 -14.11 -6.81 4.14
N GLU A 106 -14.81 -6.09 3.27
CA GLU A 106 -15.09 -6.53 1.90
C GLU A 106 -14.25 -5.70 0.92
N PRO A 107 -13.43 -6.33 0.05
CA PRO A 107 -12.66 -5.60 -0.94
C PRO A 107 -13.58 -5.13 -2.08
N ASP A 108 -13.54 -3.83 -2.36
CA ASP A 108 -14.38 -3.21 -3.38
C ASP A 108 -13.67 -3.17 -4.74
N PHE A 109 -14.08 -4.07 -5.62
CA PHE A 109 -13.66 -4.16 -7.03
C PHE A 109 -14.64 -3.48 -8.00
N ALA A 110 -15.68 -2.80 -7.51
CA ALA A 110 -16.72 -2.24 -8.37
C ALA A 110 -16.16 -1.14 -9.29
N PRO A 111 -16.20 -1.32 -10.63
CA PRO A 111 -15.60 -0.38 -11.57
C PRO A 111 -16.21 1.04 -11.52
N GLU A 112 -17.48 1.15 -11.11
CA GLU A 112 -18.25 2.39 -11.07
C GLU A 112 -17.61 3.46 -10.18
N HIS A 113 -16.95 3.06 -9.10
CA HIS A 113 -16.42 3.96 -8.09
C HIS A 113 -14.89 3.94 -7.99
N LEU A 114 -14.18 3.17 -8.84
CA LEU A 114 -12.72 3.08 -8.82
C LEU A 114 -12.06 4.46 -8.93
N ARG A 115 -12.52 5.28 -9.87
CA ARG A 115 -11.93 6.61 -10.11
C ARG A 115 -12.17 7.59 -8.96
N GLU A 116 -13.23 7.40 -8.18
CA GLU A 116 -13.56 8.27 -7.05
C GLU A 116 -12.68 7.97 -5.83
N ARG A 117 -12.20 6.73 -5.72
CA ARG A 117 -11.39 6.23 -4.59
C ARG A 117 -9.88 6.21 -4.90
N SER A 118 -9.52 5.99 -6.15
CA SER A 118 -8.12 5.93 -6.58
C SER A 118 -7.38 7.24 -6.31
N HIS A 119 -6.16 7.14 -5.76
CA HIS A 119 -5.27 8.28 -5.59
C HIS A 119 -4.64 8.74 -6.91
N ALA A 120 -4.43 7.80 -7.84
CA ALA A 120 -3.82 8.04 -9.15
C ALA A 120 -4.85 7.97 -10.28
N GLY A 121 -4.60 8.72 -11.36
CA GLY A 121 -5.47 8.76 -12.52
C GLY A 121 -5.28 7.61 -13.50
N TYR A 122 -6.33 7.32 -14.27
CA TYR A 122 -6.19 6.65 -15.57
C TYR A 122 -5.55 7.61 -16.58
N ASP A 123 -4.91 7.08 -17.62
CA ASP A 123 -4.31 7.90 -18.66
C ASP A 123 -4.57 7.32 -20.06
N GLU A 124 -4.76 8.22 -21.02
CA GLU A 124 -5.08 7.86 -22.41
C GLU A 124 -4.04 8.34 -23.44
N SER A 125 -2.81 8.63 -23.01
CA SER A 125 -1.75 9.11 -23.91
C SER A 125 -1.48 8.12 -25.05
N THR A 126 -1.12 8.64 -26.22
CA THR A 126 -0.77 7.84 -27.41
C THR A 126 0.70 7.99 -27.82
N ASP A 127 1.40 8.98 -27.24
CA ASP A 127 2.82 9.19 -27.42
C ASP A 127 3.61 8.48 -26.31
N LEU A 128 4.69 7.78 -26.66
CA LEU A 128 5.43 6.93 -25.73
C LEU A 128 6.03 7.71 -24.55
N GLN A 129 6.58 8.90 -24.82
CA GLN A 129 7.14 9.76 -23.77
C GLN A 129 6.05 10.32 -22.86
N ALA A 130 4.86 10.60 -23.40
CA ALA A 130 3.70 10.95 -22.59
C ALA A 130 3.21 9.78 -21.71
N MET A 131 3.20 8.54 -22.22
CA MET A 131 2.85 7.34 -21.43
C MET A 131 3.81 7.13 -20.25
N VAL A 132 5.12 7.18 -20.49
CA VAL A 132 6.15 7.04 -19.44
C VAL A 132 5.97 8.14 -18.39
N ARG A 133 5.76 9.39 -18.81
CA ARG A 133 5.51 10.50 -17.89
C ARG A 133 4.24 10.30 -17.07
N ALA A 134 3.16 9.81 -17.67
CA ALA A 134 1.90 9.57 -16.97
C ALA A 134 2.05 8.47 -15.92
N ASN A 135 2.73 7.37 -16.25
CA ASN A 135 3.04 6.30 -15.29
C ASN A 135 3.94 6.83 -14.16
N LEU A 136 5.00 7.58 -14.46
CA LEU A 136 5.87 8.15 -13.42
C LEU A 136 5.12 9.08 -12.46
N VAL A 137 4.19 9.89 -12.97
CA VAL A 137 3.35 10.74 -12.11
C VAL A 137 2.48 9.89 -11.19
N ALA A 138 1.91 8.81 -11.70
CA ALA A 138 1.11 7.89 -10.89
C ALA A 138 1.94 7.18 -9.82
N GLU A 139 3.13 6.66 -10.14
CA GLU A 139 3.96 5.97 -9.13
C GLU A 139 4.43 6.91 -8.04
N ARG A 140 4.73 8.17 -8.39
CA ARG A 140 5.04 9.17 -7.35
C ARG A 140 3.87 9.46 -6.42
N ILE A 141 2.63 9.36 -6.91
CA ILE A 141 1.43 9.48 -6.09
C ILE A 141 1.25 8.22 -5.24
N ALA A 142 1.45 7.02 -5.80
CA ALA A 142 1.39 5.75 -5.07
C ALA A 142 2.42 5.72 -3.93
N VAL A 143 3.70 6.01 -4.21
CA VAL A 143 4.79 6.15 -3.23
C VAL A 143 4.39 7.07 -2.09
N GLU A 144 3.91 8.28 -2.38
CA GLU A 144 3.52 9.23 -1.34
C GLU A 144 2.31 8.71 -0.53
N SER A 145 1.35 8.07 -1.19
CA SER A 145 0.15 7.53 -0.53
C SER A 145 0.51 6.38 0.42
N TYR A 146 1.36 5.45 -0.01
CA TYR A 146 1.86 4.35 0.82
C TYR A 146 2.67 4.86 2.01
N ARG A 147 3.58 5.83 1.82
CA ARG A 147 4.32 6.46 2.93
C ARG A 147 3.40 7.08 3.96
N GLN A 148 2.32 7.75 3.53
CA GLN A 148 1.33 8.31 4.46
C GLN A 148 0.55 7.21 5.19
N MET A 149 0.09 6.18 4.49
CA MET A 149 -0.62 5.05 5.08
C MET A 149 0.24 4.32 6.13
N ILE A 150 1.51 4.03 5.82
CA ILE A 150 2.47 3.40 6.73
C ILE A 150 2.59 4.21 8.03
N ASN A 151 2.70 5.54 7.92
CA ASN A 151 2.77 6.44 9.08
C ASN A 151 1.46 6.48 9.88
N LEU A 152 0.31 6.55 9.20
CA LEU A 152 -1.00 6.57 9.83
C LEU A 152 -1.28 5.28 10.61
N ILE A 153 -0.94 4.13 10.03
CA ILE A 153 -1.12 2.81 10.65
C ILE A 153 -0.14 2.65 11.80
N GLY A 154 1.17 2.82 11.55
CA GLY A 154 2.21 2.68 12.57
C GLY A 154 2.08 1.36 13.33
N ASP A 155 2.04 1.44 14.65
CA ASP A 155 1.97 0.24 15.51
C ASP A 155 0.53 -0.30 15.72
N LYS A 156 -0.48 0.27 15.05
CA LYS A 156 -1.88 -0.15 15.19
C LYS A 156 -2.15 -1.49 14.51
N ASP A 157 -1.46 -1.74 13.39
CA ASP A 157 -1.53 -2.99 12.65
C ASP A 157 -0.18 -3.27 11.97
N PRO A 158 0.73 -3.99 12.64
CA PRO A 158 2.07 -4.25 12.12
C PRO A 158 2.07 -5.13 10.87
N THR A 159 1.06 -5.99 10.70
CA THR A 159 0.95 -6.87 9.54
C THR A 159 0.58 -6.06 8.30
N THR A 160 -0.40 -5.17 8.41
CA THR A 160 -0.73 -4.24 7.32
C THR A 160 0.43 -3.31 7.02
N ARG A 161 1.08 -2.73 8.05
CA ARG A 161 2.23 -1.85 7.86
C ARG A 161 3.33 -2.51 7.03
N ARG A 162 3.74 -3.73 7.41
CA ARG A 162 4.78 -4.47 6.69
C ARG A 162 4.40 -4.74 5.24
N MET A 163 3.16 -5.15 4.98
CA MET A 163 2.69 -5.37 3.61
C MET A 163 2.80 -4.10 2.75
N LEU A 164 2.43 -2.95 3.32
CA LEU A 164 2.53 -1.66 2.62
C LEU A 164 3.99 -1.20 2.46
N GLU A 165 4.88 -1.51 3.40
CA GLU A 165 6.32 -1.26 3.27
C GLU A 165 6.93 -2.06 2.11
N ASP A 166 6.50 -3.32 1.92
CA ASP A 166 6.93 -4.13 0.79
C ASP A 166 6.41 -3.55 -0.53
N ILE A 167 5.11 -3.23 -0.64
CA ILE A 167 4.52 -2.61 -1.85
C ILE A 167 5.21 -1.28 -2.16
N LEU A 168 5.45 -0.44 -1.14
CA LEU A 168 6.18 0.82 -1.31
C LEU A 168 7.56 0.61 -1.94
N SER A 169 8.27 -0.47 -1.57
CA SER A 169 9.58 -0.78 -2.16
C SER A 169 9.46 -1.02 -3.66
N ASP A 170 8.45 -1.78 -4.08
CA ASP A 170 8.17 -2.09 -5.48
C ASP A 170 7.80 -0.79 -6.23
N GLU A 171 6.95 0.08 -5.66
CA GLU A 171 6.61 1.37 -6.28
C GLU A 171 7.78 2.36 -6.41
N GLU A 172 8.70 2.36 -5.42
CA GLU A 172 9.92 3.16 -5.49
C GLU A 172 10.85 2.66 -6.61
N GLU A 173 10.90 1.35 -6.87
CA GLU A 173 11.61 0.74 -8.01
C GLU A 173 10.96 1.11 -9.34
N HIS A 174 9.64 0.91 -9.48
CA HIS A 174 8.89 1.30 -10.69
C HIS A 174 9.14 2.78 -11.06
N ALA A 175 9.10 3.67 -10.07
CA ALA A 175 9.32 5.10 -10.28
C ALA A 175 10.75 5.42 -10.74
N ASP A 176 11.77 4.70 -10.26
CA ASP A 176 13.16 4.93 -10.70
C ASP A 176 13.39 4.44 -12.13
N GLU A 177 12.84 3.29 -12.50
CA GLU A 177 12.95 2.74 -13.86
C GLU A 177 12.29 3.67 -14.89
N LEU A 178 11.08 4.17 -14.59
CA LEU A 178 10.38 5.13 -15.44
C LEU A 178 11.12 6.47 -15.57
N LYS A 179 11.77 6.91 -14.48
CA LYS A 179 12.59 8.14 -14.50
C LYS A 179 13.74 8.00 -15.48
N ASP A 180 14.42 6.84 -15.48
CA ASP A 180 15.59 6.61 -16.30
C ASP A 180 15.26 6.69 -17.81
N TRP A 181 14.06 6.27 -18.22
CA TRP A 181 13.61 6.40 -19.62
C TRP A 181 13.25 7.82 -20.06
N LEU A 182 13.06 8.75 -19.11
CA LEU A 182 12.90 10.18 -19.41
C LEU A 182 14.24 10.92 -19.54
N GLY A 183 15.37 10.24 -19.31
CA GLY A 183 16.71 10.82 -19.48
C GLY A 183 17.06 11.89 -18.44
N HIS A 184 16.65 11.69 -17.18
CA HIS A 184 16.90 12.60 -16.06
C HIS A 184 17.77 11.98 -14.97
#